data_AF-A0A9W8NMV4-F1
#
_entry.id   AF-A0A9W8NMV4-F1
#
_cell.length_a   1.000
_cell.length_b   1.000
_cell.length_c   1.000
_cell.angle_alpha   90.00
_cell.angle_beta   90.00
_cell.angle_gamma   90.00
#
_symmetry.space_group_name_H-M   'P 1'
#
loop_
_entity.id
_entity.type
_entity.pdbx_description
1 polymer ?
#
loop_
_entity_poly.entity_id
_entity_poly.type
_entity_poly.pdbx_seq_one_letter_code
_entity_poly.pdbx_strand_id
1 'polypeptide(L)'
;MASRIKPATVLLSRVTPPARCMATMSSTQAQPEAKREGNIADSFVSLSGGAQPPLPERFLELKKSLVAGREDRVIESWNRLLARLKHENSILAKDRSQVIPSLEFSNFDEDLERLGSEIKKRGVAVVRGVIPEKEARSYKNEIEEYVKQNPWTKGKLFKLVIIGTYN
;
A
#
# COMPACT_ATOMS: atom_id res chain seq x y z
N MET A 1 36.31 -39.22 39.38
CA MET A 1 36.33 -40.27 38.33
C MET A 1 35.40 -39.85 37.21
N ALA A 2 35.97 -39.41 36.08
CA ALA A 2 35.23 -38.93 34.92
C ALA A 2 34.74 -40.11 34.07
N SER A 3 33.44 -40.19 33.79
CA SER A 3 32.87 -41.17 32.86
C SER A 3 32.56 -40.49 31.52
N ARG A 4 33.27 -40.96 30.50
CA ARG A 4 33.32 -40.44 29.13
C ARG A 4 32.28 -41.21 28.30
N ILE A 5 31.22 -40.54 27.89
CA ILE A 5 30.19 -41.10 26.98
C ILE A 5 30.79 -41.18 25.58
N LYS A 6 30.79 -42.39 24.98
CA LYS A 6 31.28 -42.67 23.62
C LYS A 6 30.17 -42.37 22.59
N PRO A 7 30.49 -41.72 21.45
CA PRO A 7 29.51 -41.45 20.40
C PRO A 7 29.18 -42.72 19.59
N ALA A 8 27.90 -42.87 19.22
CA ALA A 8 27.40 -43.92 18.35
C ALA A 8 27.72 -43.61 16.88
N THR A 9 28.42 -44.52 16.21
CA THR A 9 28.69 -44.49 14.77
C THR A 9 27.50 -45.07 14.02
N VAL A 10 26.83 -44.24 13.20
CA VAL A 10 25.79 -44.70 12.27
C VAL A 10 26.45 -45.10 10.95
N LEU A 11 26.27 -46.36 10.56
CA LEU A 11 26.72 -46.90 9.27
C LEU A 11 25.90 -46.28 8.12
N LEU A 12 26.58 -45.54 7.22
CA LEU A 12 26.01 -45.15 5.93
C LEU A 12 26.01 -46.33 4.96
N SER A 13 24.83 -46.84 4.61
CA SER A 13 24.63 -47.74 3.47
C SER A 13 24.74 -46.95 2.16
N ARG A 14 25.66 -47.35 1.29
CA ARG A 14 25.85 -46.80 -0.06
C ARG A 14 24.71 -47.27 -0.98
N VAL A 15 23.96 -46.34 -1.54
CA VAL A 15 23.01 -46.58 -2.64
C VAL A 15 23.67 -46.13 -3.94
N THR A 16 23.82 -47.05 -4.88
CA THR A 16 24.40 -46.81 -6.22
C THR A 16 23.35 -46.14 -7.13
N PRO A 17 23.66 -45.00 -7.79
CA PRO A 17 22.75 -44.43 -8.79
C PRO A 17 22.95 -45.09 -10.16
N PRO A 18 21.88 -45.35 -10.93
CA PRO A 18 22.01 -45.79 -12.31
C PRO A 18 22.47 -44.62 -13.21
N ALA A 19 23.31 -44.94 -14.19
CA ALA A 19 23.84 -44.02 -15.19
C ALA A 19 22.71 -43.34 -15.98
N ARG A 20 22.76 -42.00 -16.08
CA ARG A 20 21.84 -41.21 -16.90
C ARG A 20 22.63 -40.39 -17.91
N CYS A 21 22.28 -40.59 -19.17
CA CYS A 21 22.95 -40.11 -20.38
C CYS A 21 23.21 -38.60 -20.37
N MET A 22 24.40 -38.21 -20.84
CA MET A 22 24.75 -36.83 -21.12
C MET A 22 23.97 -36.34 -22.34
N ALA A 23 23.09 -35.36 -22.13
CA ALA A 23 22.55 -34.54 -23.20
C ALA A 23 23.28 -33.20 -23.19
N THR A 24 24.03 -32.93 -24.25
CA THR A 24 24.65 -31.64 -24.55
C THR A 24 23.53 -30.62 -24.80
N MET A 25 23.28 -29.72 -23.86
CA MET A 25 22.41 -28.56 -24.10
C MET A 25 23.30 -27.32 -24.25
N SER A 26 23.28 -26.77 -25.47
CA SER A 26 23.95 -25.54 -25.87
C SER A 26 23.60 -24.37 -24.95
N SER A 27 24.64 -23.62 -24.59
CA SER A 27 24.54 -22.33 -23.90
C SER A 27 23.71 -21.34 -24.73
N THR A 28 22.48 -21.06 -24.32
CA THR A 28 21.81 -19.80 -24.65
C THR A 28 21.92 -18.93 -23.42
N GLN A 29 22.82 -17.94 -23.47
CA GLN A 29 22.89 -16.88 -22.46
C GLN A 29 21.57 -16.12 -22.49
N ALA A 30 20.66 -16.45 -21.59
CA ALA A 30 19.55 -15.56 -21.26
C ALA A 30 20.15 -14.40 -20.46
N GLN A 31 20.36 -13.26 -21.14
CA GLN A 31 20.59 -12.00 -20.43
C GLN A 31 19.42 -11.78 -19.47
N PRO A 32 19.66 -11.42 -18.20
CA PRO A 32 18.59 -10.89 -17.37
C PRO A 32 18.15 -9.57 -18.01
N GLU A 33 17.04 -9.61 -18.75
CA GLU A 33 16.38 -8.39 -19.20
C GLU A 33 16.19 -7.50 -17.97
N ALA A 34 16.81 -6.32 -18.02
CA ALA A 34 16.59 -5.30 -17.02
C ALA A 34 15.07 -5.06 -16.97
N LYS A 35 14.46 -5.51 -15.88
CA LYS A 35 13.02 -5.37 -15.61
C LYS A 35 12.65 -3.92 -15.89
N ARG A 36 11.96 -3.68 -17.01
CA ARG A 36 11.54 -2.33 -17.41
C ARG A 36 10.84 -1.69 -16.22
N GLU A 37 11.31 -0.52 -15.83
CA GLU A 37 10.63 0.29 -14.82
C GLU A 37 9.26 0.67 -15.38
N GLY A 38 8.24 -0.11 -15.06
CA GLY A 38 6.86 0.19 -15.44
C GLY A 38 6.47 1.53 -14.81
N ASN A 39 6.05 2.47 -15.65
CA ASN A 39 5.43 3.71 -15.18
C ASN A 39 4.05 3.36 -14.61
N ILE A 40 3.52 4.22 -13.73
CA ILE A 40 2.14 4.09 -13.22
C ILE A 40 1.15 4.02 -14.40
N ALA A 41 1.45 4.71 -15.50
CA ALA A 41 0.70 4.63 -16.75
C ALA A 41 0.65 3.21 -17.37
N ASP A 42 1.67 2.37 -17.16
CA ASP A 42 1.71 0.99 -17.67
C ASP A 42 0.86 0.04 -16.83
N SER A 43 0.65 0.38 -15.56
CA SER A 43 -0.20 -0.39 -14.64
C SER A 43 -1.68 -0.04 -14.78
N PHE A 44 -1.99 1.13 -15.35
CA PHE A 44 -3.36 1.61 -15.53
C PHE A 44 -3.63 1.93 -17.00
N VAL A 45 -4.26 0.99 -17.72
CA VAL A 45 -4.63 1.19 -19.12
C VAL A 45 -5.59 2.38 -19.31
N SER A 46 -6.32 2.77 -18.26
CA SER A 46 -7.13 3.99 -18.24
C SER A 46 -6.32 5.29 -18.40
N LEU A 47 -5.01 5.28 -18.16
CA LEU A 47 -4.12 6.43 -18.32
C LEU A 47 -3.37 6.43 -19.67
N SER A 48 -3.31 5.30 -20.37
CA SER A 48 -2.56 5.14 -21.62
C SER A 48 -3.37 5.40 -22.89
N GLY A 49 -4.64 5.81 -22.75
CA GLY A 49 -5.51 6.17 -23.88
C GLY A 49 -5.94 4.98 -24.75
N GLY A 50 -5.61 3.75 -24.36
CA GLY A 50 -6.00 2.54 -25.06
C GLY A 50 -7.47 2.19 -24.82
N ALA A 51 -8.21 1.88 -25.88
CA ALA A 51 -9.56 1.35 -25.76
C ALA A 51 -9.51 -0.03 -25.07
N GLN A 52 -10.13 -0.13 -23.89
CA GLN A 52 -10.31 -1.40 -23.21
C GLN A 52 -11.35 -2.24 -23.97
N PRO A 53 -11.13 -3.56 -24.15
CA PRO A 53 -12.20 -4.42 -24.60
C PRO A 53 -13.37 -4.33 -23.62
N PRO A 54 -14.63 -4.44 -24.10
CA PRO A 54 -15.78 -4.40 -23.22
C PRO A 54 -15.66 -5.47 -22.13
N LEU A 55 -16.10 -5.13 -20.92
CA LEU A 55 -16.14 -6.09 -19.84
C LEU A 55 -17.06 -7.27 -20.21
N PRO A 56 -16.77 -8.49 -19.74
CA PRO A 56 -17.62 -9.65 -19.99
C PRO A 56 -19.10 -9.42 -19.64
N GLU A 57 -20.01 -10.02 -20.41
CA GLU A 57 -21.46 -9.82 -20.32
C GLU A 57 -22.04 -10.04 -18.92
N ARG A 58 -21.43 -10.92 -18.12
CA ARG A 58 -21.80 -11.15 -16.71
C ARG A 58 -21.89 -9.85 -15.88
N PHE A 59 -21.11 -8.83 -16.20
CA PHE A 59 -21.14 -7.55 -15.50
C PHE A 59 -22.35 -6.70 -15.89
N LEU A 60 -22.87 -6.85 -17.10
CA LEU A 60 -24.12 -6.23 -17.53
C LEU A 60 -25.31 -6.90 -16.83
N GLU A 61 -25.35 -8.23 -16.81
CA GLU A 61 -26.36 -9.00 -16.09
C GLU A 61 -26.37 -8.65 -14.59
N LEU A 62 -25.18 -8.54 -13.97
CA LEU A 62 -25.04 -8.13 -12.58
C LEU A 62 -25.57 -6.70 -12.33
N LYS A 63 -25.28 -5.74 -13.22
CA LYS A 63 -25.80 -4.37 -13.07
C LYS A 63 -27.32 -4.34 -13.18
N LYS A 64 -27.90 -5.13 -14.09
CA LYS A 64 -29.36 -5.28 -14.20
C LYS A 64 -29.95 -5.87 -12.92
N SER A 65 -29.36 -6.95 -12.38
CA SER A 65 -29.89 -7.61 -11.18
C SER A 65 -29.81 -6.74 -9.92
N LEU A 66 -28.79 -5.89 -9.79
CA LEU A 66 -28.65 -4.97 -8.65
C LEU A 66 -29.77 -3.93 -8.59
N VAL A 67 -30.21 -3.44 -9.75
CA VAL A 67 -31.15 -2.31 -9.87
C VAL A 67 -32.60 -2.77 -10.06
N ALA A 68 -32.82 -4.00 -10.54
CA ALA A 68 -34.13 -4.55 -10.85
C ALA A 68 -35.21 -4.26 -9.78
N GLY A 69 -36.31 -3.65 -10.21
CA GLY A 69 -37.46 -3.32 -9.37
C GLY A 69 -37.26 -2.13 -8.42
N ARG A 70 -36.14 -1.41 -8.54
CA ARG A 70 -35.79 -0.22 -7.73
C ARG A 70 -35.13 0.87 -8.57
N GLU A 71 -35.33 0.86 -9.89
CA GLU A 71 -34.72 1.73 -10.88
C GLU A 71 -34.86 3.21 -10.48
N ASP A 72 -36.11 3.65 -10.27
CA ASP A 72 -36.42 5.04 -9.93
C ASP A 72 -35.80 5.44 -8.59
N ARG A 73 -35.84 4.56 -7.59
CA ARG A 73 -35.25 4.80 -6.26
C ARG A 73 -33.73 4.96 -6.34
N VAL A 74 -33.07 4.18 -7.18
CA VAL A 74 -31.62 4.29 -7.40
C VAL A 74 -31.30 5.64 -8.03
N ILE A 75 -32.04 6.05 -9.08
CA ILE A 75 -31.86 7.35 -9.75
C ILE A 75 -32.07 8.51 -8.76
N GLU A 76 -33.15 8.49 -7.99
CA GLU A 76 -33.43 9.52 -6.99
C GLU A 76 -32.35 9.60 -5.91
N SER A 77 -31.91 8.44 -5.40
CA SER A 77 -30.84 8.38 -4.40
C SER A 77 -29.51 8.90 -4.94
N TRP A 78 -29.21 8.63 -6.21
CA TRP A 78 -28.02 9.11 -6.90
C TRP A 78 -28.05 10.63 -7.06
N ASN A 79 -29.18 11.19 -7.47
CA ASN A 79 -29.34 12.64 -7.60
C ASN A 79 -29.18 13.35 -6.25
N ARG A 80 -29.75 12.78 -5.17
CA ARG A 80 -29.54 13.27 -3.81
C ARG A 80 -28.07 13.20 -3.38
N LEU A 81 -27.36 12.11 -3.71
CA LEU A 81 -25.93 11.97 -3.45
C LEU A 81 -25.12 13.03 -4.19
N LEU A 82 -25.38 13.25 -5.48
CA LEU A 82 -24.68 14.27 -6.27
C LEU A 82 -24.90 15.69 -5.70
N ALA A 83 -26.11 16.01 -5.27
CA ALA A 83 -26.39 17.29 -4.62
C ALA A 83 -25.58 17.45 -3.31
N ARG A 84 -25.52 16.40 -2.48
CA ARG A 84 -24.73 16.43 -1.24
C ARG A 84 -23.23 16.53 -1.51
N LEU A 85 -22.71 15.80 -2.50
CA LEU A 85 -21.31 15.85 -2.89
C LEU A 85 -20.90 17.23 -3.42
N LYS A 86 -21.76 17.89 -4.20
CA LYS A 86 -21.50 19.28 -4.64
C LYS A 86 -21.36 20.23 -3.45
N HIS A 87 -22.22 20.08 -2.44
CA HIS A 87 -22.15 20.89 -1.23
C HIS A 87 -20.90 20.59 -0.39
N GLU A 88 -20.55 19.32 -0.17
CA GLU A 88 -19.32 18.99 0.57
C GLU A 88 -18.06 19.43 -0.20
N ASN A 89 -18.05 19.33 -1.54
CA ASN A 89 -16.94 19.80 -2.35
C ASN A 89 -16.72 21.32 -2.25
N SER A 90 -17.78 22.12 -2.09
CA SER A 90 -17.60 23.57 -1.89
C SER A 90 -16.99 23.89 -0.53
N ILE A 91 -17.34 23.13 0.52
CA ILE A 91 -16.69 23.21 1.83
C ILE A 91 -15.22 22.83 1.71
N LEU A 92 -14.90 21.71 1.06
CA LEU A 92 -13.51 21.27 0.84
C LEU A 92 -12.69 22.27 0.03
N ALA A 93 -13.28 22.91 -0.98
CA ALA A 93 -12.61 23.92 -1.78
C ALA A 93 -12.27 25.18 -0.97
N LYS A 94 -13.13 25.56 -0.02
CA LYS A 94 -12.95 26.70 0.86
C LYS A 94 -11.91 26.43 1.96
N ASP A 95 -12.07 25.32 2.68
CA ASP A 95 -11.31 25.03 3.91
C ASP A 95 -10.01 24.25 3.63
N ARG A 96 -9.88 23.64 2.45
CA ARG A 96 -8.72 22.87 1.99
C ARG A 96 -8.22 21.89 3.05
N SER A 97 -7.02 22.11 3.59
CA SER A 97 -6.39 21.24 4.58
C SER A 97 -6.98 21.39 5.98
N GLN A 98 -7.67 22.49 6.28
CA GLN A 98 -8.27 22.74 7.60
C GLN A 98 -9.51 21.87 7.86
N VAL A 99 -10.06 21.23 6.81
CA VAL A 99 -11.20 20.33 6.95
C VAL A 99 -10.86 19.00 7.64
N ILE A 100 -9.56 18.66 7.69
CA ILE A 100 -9.11 17.43 8.33
C ILE A 100 -9.02 17.68 9.83
N PRO A 101 -9.78 16.95 10.67
CA PRO A 101 -9.71 17.12 12.12
C PRO A 101 -8.30 16.80 12.61
N SER A 102 -7.78 17.68 13.46
CA SER A 102 -6.46 17.56 14.09
C SER A 102 -6.65 17.38 15.59
N LEU A 103 -6.07 16.31 16.13
CA LEU A 103 -6.07 15.96 17.55
C LEU A 103 -4.66 16.13 18.11
N GLU A 104 -4.54 16.49 19.38
CA GLU A 104 -3.28 16.45 20.10
C GLU A 104 -3.17 15.15 20.90
N PHE A 105 -2.03 14.45 20.80
CA PHE A 105 -1.85 13.19 21.52
C PHE A 105 -1.88 13.36 23.04
N SER A 106 -1.50 14.53 23.56
CA SER A 106 -1.56 14.82 24.99
C SER A 106 -2.99 14.86 25.55
N ASN A 107 -3.97 15.24 24.70
CA ASN A 107 -5.37 15.44 25.08
C ASN A 107 -6.29 14.50 24.26
N PHE A 108 -5.77 13.31 23.93
CA PHE A 108 -6.37 12.44 22.92
C PHE A 108 -7.84 12.10 23.19
N ASP A 109 -8.18 11.72 24.43
CA ASP A 109 -9.54 11.32 24.79
C ASP A 109 -10.53 12.48 24.67
N GLU A 110 -10.15 13.67 25.14
CA GLU A 110 -10.98 14.88 25.06
C GLU A 110 -11.20 15.33 23.60
N ASP A 111 -10.14 15.31 22.79
CA ASP A 111 -10.23 15.66 21.37
C ASP A 111 -11.03 14.61 20.58
N LEU A 112 -10.96 13.33 20.95
CA LEU A 112 -11.72 12.26 20.32
C LEU A 112 -13.21 12.40 20.60
N GLU A 113 -13.60 12.75 21.83
CA GLU A 113 -15.00 13.05 22.17
C GLU A 113 -15.50 14.28 21.41
N ARG A 114 -14.70 15.35 21.37
CA ARG A 114 -15.06 16.62 20.72
C ARG A 114 -15.16 16.51 19.20
N LEU A 115 -14.22 15.80 18.56
CA LEU A 115 -14.08 15.73 17.09
C LEU A 115 -14.59 14.41 16.49
N GLY A 116 -15.05 13.46 17.30
CA GLY A 116 -15.41 12.11 16.84
C GLY A 116 -16.45 12.07 15.71
N SER A 117 -17.40 13.00 15.70
CA SER A 117 -18.38 13.12 14.61
C SER A 117 -17.74 13.58 13.29
N GLU A 118 -16.84 14.56 13.35
CA GLU A 118 -16.10 15.04 12.19
C GLU A 118 -15.12 13.96 11.69
N ILE A 119 -14.45 13.22 12.58
CA ILE A 119 -13.58 12.10 12.19
C ILE A 119 -14.38 11.04 11.43
N LYS A 120 -15.56 10.66 11.92
CA LYS A 120 -16.46 9.71 11.23
C LYS A 120 -16.95 10.26 9.89
N LYS A 121 -17.21 11.56 9.81
CA LYS A 121 -17.67 12.23 8.58
C LYS A 121 -16.57 12.32 7.51
N ARG A 122 -15.34 12.69 7.90
CA ARG A 122 -14.20 12.89 7.00
C ARG A 122 -13.46 11.59 6.68
N GLY A 123 -13.55 10.59 7.56
CA GLY A 123 -12.88 9.29 7.42
C GLY A 123 -11.37 9.33 7.66
N VAL A 124 -10.83 10.48 8.09
CA VAL A 124 -9.40 10.70 8.32
C VAL A 124 -9.21 11.76 9.41
N ALA A 125 -8.09 11.67 10.12
CA ALA A 125 -7.68 12.64 11.13
C ALA A 125 -6.15 12.74 11.19
N VAL A 126 -5.64 13.86 11.70
CA VAL A 126 -4.22 14.05 12.03
C VAL A 126 -4.07 14.00 13.54
N VAL A 127 -3.19 13.14 14.05
CA VAL A 127 -2.81 13.12 15.47
C VAL A 127 -1.42 13.73 15.60
N ARG A 128 -1.32 14.86 16.31
CA ARG A 128 -0.07 15.59 16.56
C ARG A 128 0.55 15.13 17.87
N GLY A 129 1.87 15.32 17.98
CA GLY A 129 2.58 15.06 19.23
C GLY A 129 2.72 13.59 19.63
N VAL A 130 2.42 12.62 18.76
CA VAL A 130 2.57 11.18 19.07
C VAL A 130 4.03 10.82 19.35
N ILE A 131 4.95 11.39 18.57
CA ILE A 131 6.38 11.20 18.74
C ILE A 131 7.00 12.60 18.85
N PRO A 132 7.86 12.86 19.86
CA PRO A 132 8.60 14.10 19.96
C PRO A 132 9.40 14.39 18.69
N GLU A 133 9.43 15.65 18.25
CA GLU A 133 10.05 16.02 16.98
C GLU A 133 11.52 15.59 16.87
N LYS A 134 12.28 15.71 17.97
CA LYS A 134 13.69 15.31 18.03
C LYS A 134 13.88 13.82 17.73
N GLU A 135 13.00 12.99 18.26
CA GLU A 135 13.04 11.54 18.05
C GLU A 135 12.60 11.19 16.62
N ALA A 136 11.51 11.78 16.13
CA ALA A 136 11.08 11.61 14.74
C ALA A 136 12.16 12.01 13.71
N ARG A 137 12.94 13.06 14.03
CA ARG A 137 14.08 13.48 13.22
C ARG A 137 15.24 12.48 13.28
N SER A 138 15.49 11.84 14.43
CA SER A 138 16.48 10.77 14.55
C SER A 138 16.15 9.61 13.62
N TYR A 139 14.89 9.14 13.63
CA TYR A 139 14.46 8.04 12.75
C TYR A 139 14.69 8.36 11.27
N LYS A 140 14.40 9.59 10.86
CA LYS A 140 14.69 10.04 9.49
C LYS A 140 16.18 9.92 9.17
N ASN A 141 17.05 10.42 10.04
CA ASN A 141 18.50 10.37 9.83
C ASN A 141 19.01 8.93 9.76
N GLU A 142 18.50 8.04 10.64
CA GLU A 142 18.85 6.62 10.65
C GLU A 142 18.46 5.92 9.34
N ILE A 143 17.27 6.23 8.80
CA ILE A 143 16.82 5.70 7.50
C ILE A 143 17.70 6.23 6.36
N GLU A 144 18.00 7.53 6.35
CA GLU A 144 18.85 8.14 5.32
C GLU A 144 20.27 7.54 5.33
N GLU A 145 20.86 7.35 6.51
CA GLU A 145 22.17 6.72 6.65
C GLU A 145 22.12 5.24 6.25
N TYR A 146 21.07 4.50 6.63
CA TYR A 146 20.89 3.11 6.21
C TYR A 146 20.83 2.98 4.68
N VAL A 147 20.08 3.84 3.99
CA VAL A 147 20.01 3.84 2.52
C VAL A 147 21.37 4.16 1.91
N LYS A 148 22.11 5.13 2.47
CA LYS A 148 23.45 5.49 2.01
C LYS A 148 24.45 4.35 2.13
N GLN A 149 24.39 3.58 3.22
CA GLN A 149 25.26 2.42 3.46
C GLN A 149 24.87 1.20 2.63
N ASN A 150 23.67 1.17 2.02
CA ASN A 150 23.17 0.05 1.23
C ASN A 150 22.64 0.48 -0.15
N PRO A 151 23.52 0.92 -1.08
CA PRO A 151 23.12 1.52 -2.38
C PRO A 151 22.40 0.56 -3.35
N TRP A 152 22.49 -0.76 -3.12
CA TRP A 152 21.78 -1.77 -3.92
C TRP A 152 20.29 -1.89 -3.54
N THR A 153 19.86 -1.25 -2.45
CA THR A 153 18.46 -1.22 -2.03
C THR A 153 17.68 -0.34 -2.99
N LYS A 154 16.96 -0.96 -3.94
CA LYS A 154 16.12 -0.28 -4.92
C LYS A 154 14.86 0.31 -4.26
N GLY A 155 15.02 1.41 -3.53
CA GLY A 155 13.94 2.27 -3.07
C GLY A 155 14.23 3.68 -3.54
N LYS A 156 13.37 4.26 -4.39
CA LYS A 156 13.44 5.69 -4.68
C LYS A 156 13.46 6.43 -3.35
N LEU A 157 14.43 7.33 -3.19
CA LEU A 157 14.60 8.20 -2.03
C LEU A 157 13.23 8.79 -1.65
N PHE A 158 12.55 8.19 -0.67
CA PHE A 158 11.31 8.75 -0.16
C PHE A 158 11.73 10.02 0.57
N LYS A 159 11.44 11.18 -0.03
CA LYS A 159 11.53 12.45 0.66
C LYS A 159 10.47 12.42 1.76
N LEU A 160 10.83 11.87 2.92
CA LEU A 160 9.97 11.87 4.09
C LEU A 160 9.83 13.33 4.53
N VAL A 161 8.73 13.93 4.11
CA VAL A 161 8.32 15.25 4.56
C VAL A 161 7.65 15.05 5.91
N ILE A 162 8.43 15.19 6.98
CA ILE A 162 7.88 15.41 8.31
C ILE A 162 7.31 16.84 8.28
N ILE A 163 5.98 16.95 8.17
CA ILE A 163 5.29 18.23 8.16
C ILE A 163 5.29 18.77 9.60
N GLY A 164 6.37 19.46 9.97
CA GLY A 164 6.39 20.34 11.14
C GLY A 164 5.58 21.60 10.81
N THR A 165 4.38 21.73 11.35
CA THR A 165 3.65 23.00 11.32
C THR A 165 4.24 23.91 12.38
N TYR A 166 4.82 25.05 11.97
CA TYR A 166 5.25 26.12 12.87
C TYR A 166 4.02 26.85 13.43
N ASN A 167 4.17 27.39 14.65
CA ASN A 167 3.17 28.21 15.36
C ASN A 167 2.59 29.34 14.50
#